data_AF-I3YZU1-F1
#
_entry.id   AF-I3YZU1-F1
#
_cell.length_a   1.000
_cell.length_b   1.000
_cell.length_c   1.000
_cell.angle_alpha   90.00
_cell.angle_beta   90.00
_cell.angle_gamma   90.00
#
_symmetry.space_group_name_H-M   'P 1'
#
loop_
_entity.id
_entity.type
_entity.pdbx_description
1 polymer ?
#
loop_
_entity_poly.entity_id
_entity_poly.type
_entity_poly.pdbx_seq_one_letter_code
_entity_poly.pdbx_strand_id
1 'polypeptide(L)' 'MKNSLEKNKKDDVIYMSIDHLKQGKYELKILLDNKVLKTIKFLKL' A
#
# COMPACT_ATOMS: atom_id res chain seq x y z
N MET A 1 -17.92 24.90 -27.71
CA MET A 1 -16.80 24.05 -27.26
C MET A 1 -16.68 24.17 -25.75
N LYS A 2 -17.13 23.18 -24.98
CA LYS A 2 -16.93 23.12 -23.52
C LYS A 2 -15.79 22.13 -23.27
N ASN A 3 -14.66 22.62 -22.77
CA ASN A 3 -13.50 21.80 -22.43
C ASN A 3 -13.80 21.02 -21.14
N SER A 4 -14.01 19.70 -21.25
CA SER A 4 -14.08 18.82 -20.09
C SER A 4 -12.66 18.53 -19.60
N LEU A 5 -12.14 19.38 -18.71
CA LEU A 5 -11.00 19.02 -17.86
C LEU A 5 -11.53 18.21 -16.67
N GLU A 6 -12.11 17.06 -16.93
CA GLU A 6 -12.23 16.02 -15.91
C GLU A 6 -10.84 15.46 -15.68
N LYS A 7 -10.13 16.11 -14.77
CA LYS A 7 -8.86 15.67 -14.24
C LYS A 7 -9.15 14.42 -13.40
N ASN A 8 -9.29 13.29 -14.08
CA ASN A 8 -9.33 11.95 -13.48
C ASN A 8 -8.00 11.73 -12.75
N LYS A 9 -7.90 12.26 -11.51
CA LYS A 9 -6.93 11.79 -10.53
C LYS A 9 -7.30 10.34 -10.28
N LYS A 10 -6.67 9.43 -11.03
CA LYS A 10 -6.63 8.04 -10.64
C LYS A 10 -5.99 8.04 -9.27
N ASP A 11 -6.74 7.66 -8.25
CA ASP A 11 -6.14 7.35 -6.96
C ASP A 11 -5.08 6.29 -7.24
N ASP A 12 -3.81 6.62 -6.99
CA ASP A 12 -2.67 5.74 -7.23
C ASP A 12 -2.69 4.63 -6.17
N VAL A 13 -3.63 3.70 -6.33
CA VAL A 13 -3.82 2.57 -5.42
C VAL A 13 -2.70 1.57 -5.67
N ILE A 14 -1.89 1.31 -4.64
CA ILE A 14 -0.87 0.28 -4.66
C ILE A 14 -1.49 -1.02 -4.16
N TYR A 15 -1.59 -2.00 -5.06
CA TYR A 15 -1.96 -3.37 -4.72
C TYR A 15 -0.70 -4.22 -4.50
N MET A 16 -0.65 -4.98 -3.41
CA MET A 16 0.47 -5.86 -3.07
C MET A 16 -0.06 -7.19 -2.54
N SER A 17 0.42 -8.31 -3.08
CA SER A 17 0.26 -9.64 -2.48
C SER A 17 1.61 -10.17 -2.03
N ILE A 18 1.60 -10.97 -0.97
CA ILE A 18 2.79 -11.65 -0.46
C ILE A 18 2.43 -13.13 -0.27
N ASP A 19 2.98 -13.98 -1.13
CA ASP A 19 2.79 -15.43 -1.07
C ASP A 19 3.98 -16.11 -0.38
N HIS A 20 3.79 -17.38 0.00
CA HIS A 20 4.84 -18.25 0.57
C HIS A 20 5.49 -17.76 1.88
N LEU A 21 4.82 -16.88 2.63
CA LEU A 21 5.22 -16.55 3.99
C LEU A 21 5.16 -17.81 4.88
N LYS A 22 6.29 -18.11 5.54
CA LYS A 22 6.33 -19.13 6.60
C LYS A 22 5.38 -18.73 7.74
N GLN A 23 4.97 -19.70 8.54
CA GLN A 23 4.18 -19.42 9.74
C GLN A 23 4.99 -18.51 10.68
N GLY A 24 4.36 -17.45 11.18
CA GLY A 24 5.06 -16.46 11.99
C GLY A 24 4.34 -15.13 12.15
N LYS A 25 4.90 -14.29 13.02
CA LYS A 25 4.44 -12.92 13.26
C LYS A 25 5.25 -11.98 12.38
N TYR A 26 4.57 -11.10 11.65
CA TYR A 26 5.16 -10.18 10.69
C TYR A 26 4.77 -8.74 11.00
N GLU A 27 5.65 -7.83 10.58
CA GLU A 27 5.45 -6.39 10.63
C GLU A 27 5.78 -5.79 9.26
N LEU A 28 4.78 -5.22 8.59
CA LEU A 28 4.94 -4.46 7.37
C LEU A 28 4.99 -2.97 7.72
N LYS A 29 6.13 -2.33 7.47
CA LYS A 29 6.32 -0.89 7.62
C LYS A 29 6.22 -0.21 6.26
N ILE A 30 5.31 0.73 6.15
CA ILE A 30 5.15 1.60 4.97
C ILE A 30 5.92 2.89 5.25
N LEU A 31 6.94 3.17 4.44
CA LEU A 31 7.83 4.31 4.60
C LEU A 31 7.63 5.32 3.46
N LEU A 32 7.79 6.60 3.76
CA LEU A 32 7.99 7.67 2.79
C LEU A 32 9.17 8.52 3.26
N ASP A 33 10.11 8.82 2.37
CA ASP A 33 11.33 9.57 2.69
C ASP A 33 12.07 9.01 3.92
N ASN A 34 12.22 7.68 3.96
CA ASN A 34 12.83 6.93 5.06
C ASN A 34 12.16 7.11 6.45
N LYS A 35 10.96 7.71 6.50
CA LYS A 35 10.15 7.82 7.72
C LYS A 35 9.00 6.84 7.68
N VAL A 36 8.75 6.16 8.79
CA VAL A 36 7.62 5.22 8.93
C VAL A 36 6.32 6.01 9.00
N LEU A 37 5.44 5.80 8.03
CA LEU A 37 4.10 6.39 8.00
C LEU A 37 3.06 5.47 8.63
N LYS A 38 3.18 4.16 8.41
CA LYS A 38 2.23 3.18 8.91
C LYS A 38 2.91 1.84 9.16
N THR A 39 2.45 1.16 10.20
CA THR A 39 2.90 -0.18 10.56
C THR A 39 1.68 -1.10 10.61
N ILE A 40 1.75 -2.24 9.93
CA ILE A 40 0.71 -3.27 9.91
C ILE A 40 1.32 -4.55 10.48
N LYS A 41 0.73 -5.08 11.55
CA LYS A 41 1.16 -6.34 12.18
C LYS A 41 0.18 -7.44 11.81
N PHE A 42 0.68 -8.57 11.34
CA PHE A 42 -0.16 -9.73 10.99
C PHE A 42 0.52 -11.04 11.36
N LEU A 43 -0.32 -12.05 11.63
CA LEU A 43 0.10 -13.40 11.99
C LEU A 43 -0.24 -14.32 10.82
N LYS A 44 0.77 -14.99 10.26
CA LYS A 44 0.55 -16.13 9.37
C LYS A 44 0.48 -17.39 10.25
N LEU A 45 -0.74 -17.91 10.40
CA LEU A 45 -0.99 -19.26 10.90
C LEU A 45 -0.65 -20.31 9.86
#